data_AF-A0A1T4KZR4-F1
#
_entry.id   AF-A0A1T4KZR4-F1
#
_cell.length_a   1.000
_cell.length_b   1.000
_cell.length_c   1.000
_cell.angle_alpha   90.00
_cell.angle_beta   90.00
_cell.angle_gamma   90.00
#
_symmetry.space_group_name_H-M   'P 1'
#
loop_
_entity.id
_entity.type
_entity.pdbx_description
1 polymer ?
#
loop_
_entity_poly.entity_id
_entity_poly.type
_entity_poly.pdbx_seq_one_letter_code
_entity_poly.pdbx_strand_id
1 'polypeptide(L)'
;MKLILDSKKRNISGSRIKIARLKNKMTQRELSIKLETLAVYIDRASISKIEQHKRIITDIELLALSKVLDVSVNWLLGLEE
;
A
#
# COMPACT_ATOMS: atom_id res chain seq x y z
N MET A 1 4.11 -26.19 -8.49
CA MET A 1 3.26 -24.97 -8.42
C MET A 1 4.00 -23.94 -7.60
N LYS A 2 4.18 -22.70 -8.08
CA LYS A 2 4.87 -21.65 -7.33
C LYS A 2 3.84 -20.80 -6.61
N LEU A 3 3.95 -20.68 -5.28
CA LEU A 3 3.05 -19.85 -4.49
C LEU A 3 3.45 -18.38 -4.63
N ILE A 4 2.51 -17.46 -4.46
CA ILE A 4 2.79 -16.02 -4.41
C ILE A 4 3.83 -15.72 -3.30
N LEU A 5 3.81 -16.49 -2.22
CA LEU A 5 4.76 -16.39 -1.11
C LEU A 5 6.21 -16.76 -1.49
N ASP A 6 6.40 -17.52 -2.57
CA ASP A 6 7.72 -17.91 -3.10
C ASP A 6 8.33 -16.81 -4.00
N SER A 7 7.58 -15.74 -4.27
CA SER A 7 8.07 -14.58 -5.01
C SER A 7 8.95 -13.68 -4.14
N LYS A 8 9.98 -13.09 -4.75
CA LYS A 8 10.79 -12.03 -4.13
C LYS A 8 9.98 -10.78 -3.80
N LYS A 9 8.91 -10.53 -4.56
CA LYS A 9 7.96 -9.42 -4.35
C LYS A 9 6.58 -9.99 -4.04
N ARG A 10 6.04 -9.63 -2.88
CA ARG A 10 4.73 -10.07 -2.38
C ARG A 10 3.56 -9.16 -2.76
N ASN A 11 3.85 -7.99 -3.30
CA ASN A 11 2.85 -7.09 -3.88
C ASN A 11 3.46 -6.34 -5.07
N ILE A 12 2.61 -5.72 -5.89
CA ILE A 12 3.02 -4.88 -7.01
C ILE A 12 2.93 -3.38 -6.69
N SER A 13 2.10 -2.99 -5.72
CA SER A 13 1.76 -1.59 -5.43
C SER A 13 2.75 -0.86 -4.52
N GLY A 14 3.69 -1.57 -3.88
CA GLY A 14 4.58 -1.04 -2.84
C GLY A 14 5.33 0.23 -3.25
N SER A 15 5.95 0.24 -4.43
CA SER A 15 6.63 1.42 -4.96
C SER A 15 5.68 2.61 -5.15
N ARG A 16 4.49 2.38 -5.71
CA ARG A 16 3.51 3.44 -5.99
C ARG A 16 2.87 4.00 -4.73
N ILE A 17 2.58 3.14 -3.74
CA ILE A 17 2.15 3.56 -2.40
C ILE A 17 3.17 4.52 -1.78
N LYS A 18 4.47 4.16 -1.85
CA LYS A 18 5.54 5.04 -1.35
C LYS A 18 5.58 6.38 -2.08
N ILE A 19 5.46 6.37 -3.42
CA ILE A 19 5.44 7.58 -4.25
C ILE A 19 4.27 8.49 -3.84
N ALA A 20 3.04 7.96 -3.81
CA ALA A 20 1.86 8.75 -3.47
C ALA A 20 1.90 9.25 -2.02
N ARG A 21 2.41 8.45 -1.08
CA ARG A 21 2.59 8.88 0.31
C ARG A 21 3.55 10.06 0.42
N LEU A 22 4.68 10.00 -0.28
CA LEU A 22 5.68 11.08 -0.27
C LEU A 22 5.16 12.34 -0.99
N LYS A 23 4.40 12.19 -2.09
CA LYS A 23 3.72 13.32 -2.75
C LYS A 23 2.76 14.05 -1.80
N ASN A 24 2.06 13.29 -0.95
CA ASN A 24 1.19 13.81 0.09
C ASN A 24 1.92 14.31 1.35
N LYS A 25 3.28 14.32 1.36
CA LYS A 25 4.12 14.72 2.50
C LYS A 25 3.81 13.95 3.79
N MET A 26 3.34 12.71 3.70
CA MET A 26 3.01 11.88 4.85
C MET A 26 4.17 10.97 5.23
N THR A 27 4.41 10.79 6.52
CA THR A 27 5.20 9.70 7.10
C THR A 27 4.42 8.38 7.03
N GLN A 28 5.12 7.25 7.19
CA GLN A 28 4.45 5.94 7.28
C GLN A 28 3.52 5.86 8.50
N ARG A 29 3.83 6.58 9.60
CA ARG A 29 2.98 6.62 10.79
C ARG A 29 1.68 7.38 10.52
N GLU A 30 1.75 8.51 9.82
CA GLU A 30 0.56 9.30 9.46
C GLU A 30 -0.35 8.55 8.49
N LEU A 31 0.22 7.82 7.52
CA LEU A 31 -0.57 6.94 6.64
C LEU A 31 -1.30 5.86 7.45
N SER A 32 -0.64 5.23 8.43
CA SER A 32 -1.25 4.25 9.34
C SER A 32 -2.43 4.87 10.10
N ILE A 33 -2.26 6.04 10.69
CA ILE A 33 -3.32 6.74 11.42
C ILE A 33 -4.50 7.09 10.51
N LYS A 34 -4.25 7.53 9.26
CA LYS A 34 -5.33 7.83 8.31
C LYS A 34 -6.07 6.60 7.82
N LEU A 35 -5.41 5.45 7.72
CA LEU A 35 -6.10 4.19 7.38
C LEU A 35 -7.00 3.72 8.53
N GLU A 36 -6.57 3.95 9.78
CA GLU A 36 -7.39 3.65 10.96
C GLU A 36 -8.71 4.43 10.97
N THR A 37 -8.76 5.65 10.42
CA THR A 37 -10.03 6.41 10.31
C THR A 37 -11.03 5.81 9.32
N LEU A 38 -10.59 4.85 8.49
CA LEU A 38 -11.43 4.05 7.60
C LEU A 38 -11.66 2.63 8.15
N ALA A 39 -11.38 2.40 9.45
CA ALA A 39 -11.39 1.08 10.09
C ALA A 39 -10.44 0.05 9.44
N VAL A 40 -9.39 0.51 8.76
CA VAL A 40 -8.34 -0.33 8.16
C VAL A 40 -7.06 -0.23 8.98
N TYR A 41 -6.82 -1.24 9.81
CA TYR A 41 -5.72 -1.26 10.77
C TYR A 41 -4.42 -1.79 10.15
N ILE A 42 -3.60 -0.89 9.60
CA ILE A 42 -2.25 -1.19 9.11
C ILE A 42 -1.26 -0.37 9.92
N ASP A 43 -0.41 -1.05 10.70
CA ASP A 43 0.60 -0.38 11.51
C ASP A 43 1.77 0.16 10.65
N ARG A 44 2.59 1.03 11.25
CA ARG A 44 3.76 1.63 10.58
C ARG A 44 4.71 0.56 10.02
N ALA A 45 4.94 -0.53 10.74
CA ALA A 45 5.85 -1.58 10.29
C ALA A 45 5.28 -2.36 9.09
N SER A 46 3.97 -2.61 9.06
CA SER A 46 3.29 -3.22 7.91
C SER A 46 3.33 -2.30 6.69
N ILE A 47 3.12 -0.99 6.84
CA ILE A 47 3.30 -0.04 5.73
C ILE A 47 4.73 -0.11 5.18
N SER A 48 5.74 -0.13 6.05
CA SER A 48 7.13 -0.27 5.62
C SER A 48 7.38 -1.58 4.84
N LYS A 49 6.80 -2.70 5.29
CA LYS A 49 6.88 -3.98 4.58
C LYS A 49 6.13 -3.94 3.24
N ILE A 50 4.98 -3.26 3.18
CA ILE A 50 4.22 -3.06 1.93
C ILE A 50 5.08 -2.31 0.91
N GLU A 51 5.65 -1.17 1.30
CA GLU A 51 6.51 -0.36 0.43
C GLU A 51 7.77 -1.10 -0.02
N GLN A 52 8.25 -2.05 0.77
CA GLN A 52 9.40 -2.90 0.45
C GLN A 52 9.02 -4.18 -0.31
N HIS A 53 7.75 -4.37 -0.68
CA HIS A 53 7.25 -5.58 -1.34
C HIS A 53 7.37 -6.86 -0.50
N LYS A 54 7.49 -6.75 0.82
CA LYS A 54 7.67 -7.85 1.79
C LYS A 54 6.37 -8.35 2.41
N ARG A 55 5.24 -7.73 2.08
CA ARG A 55 3.90 -8.09 2.58
C ARG A 55 2.89 -8.06 1.43
N ILE A 56 1.96 -9.00 1.44
CA ILE A 56 0.79 -8.95 0.56
C ILE A 56 -0.12 -7.77 0.97
N ILE A 57 -1.00 -7.35 0.08
CA ILE A 57 -2.02 -6.33 0.33
C ILE A 57 -3.36 -6.99 -0.04
N THR A 58 -4.35 -6.91 0.84
CA THR A 58 -5.71 -7.38 0.48
C THR A 58 -6.41 -6.35 -0.39
N ASP A 59 -7.48 -6.76 -1.06
CA ASP A 59 -8.34 -5.85 -1.84
C ASP A 59 -8.92 -4.70 -1.01
N ILE A 60 -9.38 -4.99 0.22
CA ILE A 60 -9.88 -3.97 1.17
C ILE A 60 -8.79 -2.97 1.52
N GLU A 61 -7.58 -3.44 1.84
CA GLU A 61 -6.44 -2.56 2.13
C GLU A 61 -6.06 -1.71 0.91
N LEU A 62 -6.05 -2.31 -0.28
CA LEU A 62 -5.73 -1.62 -1.52
C LEU A 62 -6.72 -0.49 -1.81
N LEU A 63 -8.02 -0.73 -1.61
CA LEU A 63 -9.06 0.27 -1.76
C LEU A 63 -8.94 1.40 -0.72
N ALA A 64 -8.62 1.08 0.53
CA ALA A 64 -8.41 2.10 1.56
C ALA A 64 -7.16 2.96 1.29
N LEU A 65 -6.07 2.32 0.84
CA LEU A 65 -4.85 3.01 0.42
C LEU A 65 -5.12 3.98 -0.73
N SER A 66 -5.91 3.58 -1.73
CA SER A 66 -6.24 4.45 -2.86
C SER A 66 -7.01 5.69 -2.40
N LYS A 67 -7.97 5.53 -1.49
CA LYS A 67 -8.76 6.63 -0.90
C LYS A 67 -7.89 7.60 -0.08
N VAL A 68 -7.02 7.07 0.79
CA VAL A 68 -6.19 7.92 1.67
C VAL A 68 -5.09 8.66 0.90
N LEU A 69 -4.56 8.04 -0.15
CA LEU A 69 -3.46 8.58 -0.95
C LEU A 69 -3.93 9.45 -2.13
N ASP A 70 -5.25 9.57 -2.32
CA ASP A 70 -5.89 10.33 -3.39
C ASP A 70 -5.40 9.91 -4.79
N VAL A 71 -5.42 8.60 -5.05
CA VAL A 71 -5.07 7.98 -6.32
C VAL A 71 -6.05 6.87 -6.66
N SER A 72 -6.15 6.50 -7.94
CA SER A 72 -6.98 5.35 -8.33
C SER A 72 -6.33 4.02 -7.92
N VAL A 73 -7.17 2.97 -7.81
CA VAL A 73 -6.67 1.60 -7.61
C VAL A 73 -5.87 1.12 -8.82
N ASN A 74 -6.30 1.48 -10.04
CA ASN A 74 -5.59 1.13 -11.27
C ASN A 74 -4.17 1.71 -11.29
N TRP A 75 -4.02 2.94 -10.80
CA TRP A 75 -2.72 3.57 -10.66
C TRP A 75 -1.86 2.75 -9.71
N LEU A 76 -2.36 2.44 -8.50
CA LEU A 76 -1.63 1.59 -7.53
C LEU A 76 -1.24 0.21 -8.09
N LEU A 77 -2.05 -0.38 -8.96
CA LEU A 77 -1.77 -1.67 -9.62
C LEU A 77 -0.87 -1.54 -10.85
N GLY A 78 -0.72 -0.33 -11.39
CA GLY A 78 0.07 -0.05 -12.58
C GLY A 78 -0.56 -0.30 -13.90
N LEU A 79 -1.88 -0.19 -13.92
CA LEU A 79 -2.69 -0.28 -15.13
C LEU A 79 -2.85 1.08 -15.82
N GLU A 80 -2.42 2.16 -15.16
CA GLU A 80 -2.41 3.54 -15.69
C GLU A 80 -1.18 4.34 -15.17
N GLU A 81 -0.90 5.47 -15.81
CA GLU A 81 0.23 6.38 -15.54
C GLU A 81 -0.04 7.40 -14.42
#